data_AF-A0A3A9CAT5-F1
#
_entry.id   AF-A0A3A9CAT5-F1
#
_cell.length_a   1.000
_cell.length_b   1.000
_cell.length_c   1.000
_cell.angle_alpha   90.00
_cell.angle_beta   90.00
_cell.angle_gamma   90.00
#
_symmetry.space_group_name_H-M   'P 1'
#
loop_
_entity.id
_entity.type
_entity.pdbx_description
1 polymer ?
#
loop_
_entity_poly.entity_id
_entity_poly.type
_entity_poly.pdbx_seq_one_letter_code
_entity_poly.pdbx_strand_id
1 'polypeptide(L)'
;MKKMWEWAEAFCRSAGMKETYFGDFKRRLSESPELLEEFQYYYENHDFLCRKKINGYTIIDLMIWRLDRFKSELDRDHAGRRNPDRMVLEAFDTMLRMEKEPETYLAHLLGDTGTDYFGKY
;
A
#
# COMPACT_ATOMS: atom_id res chain seq x y z
N MET A 1 -17.85 -10.06 2.31
CA MET A 1 -16.79 -10.19 3.34
C MET A 1 -16.02 -11.52 3.30
N LYS A 2 -16.64 -12.71 3.40
CA LYS A 2 -15.89 -14.00 3.46
C LYS A 2 -14.97 -14.24 2.24
N LYS A 3 -15.51 -14.07 1.03
CA LYS A 3 -14.79 -14.19 -0.25
C LYS A 3 -13.59 -13.23 -0.40
N MET A 4 -13.72 -12.00 0.11
CA MET A 4 -12.65 -11.01 0.08
C MET A 4 -11.47 -11.44 0.96
N TRP A 5 -11.73 -12.00 2.15
CA TRP A 5 -10.67 -12.49 3.02
C TRP A 5 -9.99 -13.74 2.48
N GLU A 6 -10.75 -14.65 1.85
CA GLU A 6 -10.18 -15.82 1.16
C GLU A 6 -9.29 -15.40 -0.03
N TRP A 7 -9.75 -14.42 -0.81
CA TRP A 7 -8.95 -13.82 -1.87
C TRP A 7 -7.71 -13.13 -1.32
N ALA A 8 -7.84 -12.35 -0.25
CA ALA A 8 -6.72 -11.65 0.37
C ALA A 8 -5.67 -12.62 0.95
N GLU A 9 -6.08 -13.77 1.49
CA GLU A 9 -5.16 -14.82 1.92
C GLU A 9 -4.38 -15.39 0.73
N ALA A 10 -5.06 -15.71 -0.38
CA ALA A 10 -4.42 -16.15 -1.61
C ALA A 10 -3.49 -15.08 -2.21
N PHE A 11 -3.88 -13.81 -2.12
CA PHE A 11 -3.11 -12.65 -2.55
C PHE A 11 -1.85 -12.43 -1.69
N CYS A 12 -1.93 -12.63 -0.37
CA CYS A 12 -0.75 -12.63 0.49
C CYS A 12 0.19 -13.81 0.16
N ARG A 13 -0.35 -14.99 -0.15
CA ARG A 13 0.45 -16.15 -0.58
C ARG A 13 1.13 -15.89 -1.93
N SER A 14 0.44 -15.29 -2.91
CA SER A 14 1.03 -14.93 -4.20
C SER A 14 2.13 -13.88 -4.04
N ALA A 15 1.95 -12.94 -3.12
CA ALA A 15 2.94 -11.95 -2.71
C ALA A 15 4.18 -12.53 -2.00
N GLY A 16 4.16 -13.81 -1.61
CA GLY A 16 5.22 -14.46 -0.84
C GLY A 16 5.26 -14.06 0.64
N MET A 17 4.15 -13.53 1.18
CA MET A 17 4.04 -13.12 2.57
C MET A 17 3.74 -14.32 3.48
N LYS A 18 4.23 -14.26 4.73
CA LYS A 18 3.98 -15.30 5.74
C LYS A 18 2.53 -15.26 6.22
N GLU A 19 1.96 -16.40 6.63
CA GLU A 19 0.58 -16.46 7.14
C GLU A 19 0.36 -15.58 8.39
N THR A 20 1.39 -15.38 9.21
CA THR A 20 1.36 -14.45 10.35
C THR A 20 1.12 -13.00 9.92
N TYR A 21 1.65 -12.60 8.76
CA TYR A 21 1.46 -11.26 8.21
C TYR A 21 0.00 -11.02 7.82
N PHE A 22 -0.66 -12.02 7.21
CA PHE A 22 -2.06 -11.88 6.81
C PHE A 22 -2.99 -11.68 8.02
N GLY A 23 -2.75 -12.38 9.13
CA GLY A 23 -3.53 -12.18 10.36
C GLY A 23 -3.42 -10.76 10.92
N ASP A 24 -2.21 -10.22 11.00
CA ASP A 24 -1.95 -8.86 11.44
C ASP A 24 -2.51 -7.80 10.47
N PHE A 25 -2.32 -8.01 9.17
CA PHE A 25 -2.86 -7.15 8.12
C PHE A 25 -4.39 -7.10 8.18
N LYS A 26 -5.04 -8.26 8.26
CA LYS A 26 -6.51 -8.37 8.38
C LYS A 26 -7.03 -7.65 9.62
N ARG A 27 -6.37 -7.80 10.77
CA ARG A 27 -6.73 -7.10 12.00
C ARG A 27 -6.66 -5.58 11.81
N ARG A 28 -5.51 -5.07 11.35
CA ARG A 28 -5.29 -3.63 11.15
C ARG A 28 -6.24 -3.04 10.10
N LEU A 29 -6.47 -3.75 9.01
CA LEU A 29 -7.40 -3.33 7.97
C LEU A 29 -8.83 -3.29 8.52
N SER A 30 -9.21 -4.22 9.38
CA SER A 30 -10.53 -4.21 10.03
C SER A 30 -10.70 -3.08 11.05
N GLU A 31 -9.61 -2.58 11.62
CA GLU A 31 -9.62 -1.39 12.50
C GLU A 31 -9.79 -0.08 11.72
N SER A 32 -9.53 -0.07 10.40
CA SER A 32 -9.61 1.11 9.53
C SER A 32 -10.74 0.95 8.50
N PRO A 33 -11.97 1.39 8.81
CA PRO A 33 -13.12 1.19 7.93
C PRO A 33 -12.96 1.85 6.55
N GLU A 34 -12.26 2.97 6.46
CA GLU A 34 -11.98 3.66 5.20
C GLU A 34 -11.03 2.85 4.30
N LEU A 35 -9.97 2.27 4.87
CA LEU A 35 -9.04 1.42 4.11
C LEU A 35 -9.64 0.07 3.78
N LEU A 36 -10.51 -0.46 4.64
CA LEU A 36 -11.27 -1.67 4.37
C LEU A 36 -12.20 -1.49 3.16
N GLU A 37 -12.90 -0.36 3.08
CA GLU A 37 -13.75 -0.02 1.92
C GLU A 37 -12.92 0.13 0.65
N GLU A 38 -11.76 0.79 0.73
CA GLU A 38 -10.84 0.94 -0.40
C GLU A 38 -10.28 -0.40 -0.88
N PHE A 39 -9.91 -1.29 0.06
CA PHE A 39 -9.45 -2.64 -0.25
C PHE A 39 -10.55 -3.51 -0.86
N GLN A 40 -11.78 -3.38 -0.37
CA GLN A 40 -12.92 -4.07 -0.95
C GLN A 40 -13.19 -3.57 -2.38
N TYR A 41 -13.12 -2.26 -2.61
CA TYR A 41 -13.30 -1.70 -3.94
C TYR A 41 -12.22 -2.17 -4.92
N TYR A 42 -10.96 -2.25 -4.47
CA TYR A 42 -9.87 -2.84 -5.24
C TYR A 42 -10.12 -4.30 -5.59
N TYR A 43 -10.65 -5.10 -4.65
CA TYR A 43 -11.04 -6.48 -4.92
C TYR A 43 -12.14 -6.60 -5.99
N GLU A 44 -13.11 -5.68 -6.00
CA GLU A 44 -14.25 -5.75 -6.92
C GLU A 44 -13.96 -5.13 -8.30
N ASN A 45 -13.14 -4.07 -8.36
CA ASN A 45 -12.96 -3.24 -9.56
C ASN A 45 -11.51 -3.23 -10.09
N HIS A 46 -10.54 -3.77 -9.33
CA HIS A 46 -9.11 -3.62 -9.60
C HIS A 46 -8.66 -2.16 -9.74
N ASP A 47 -9.35 -1.26 -9.03
CA ASP A 47 -9.12 0.19 -9.05
C ASP A 47 -9.18 0.74 -7.62
N PHE A 48 -8.76 1.99 -7.41
CA PHE A 48 -8.70 2.62 -6.09
C PHE A 48 -9.68 3.78 -5.97
N LEU A 49 -10.50 3.79 -4.91
CA LEU A 49 -11.40 4.90 -4.63
C LEU A 49 -10.66 6.21 -4.32
N CYS A 50 -9.44 6.11 -3.80
CA CYS A 50 -8.65 7.22 -3.28
C CYS A 50 -9.43 8.08 -2.26
N ARG A 51 -10.29 7.42 -1.48
CA ARG A 51 -11.18 8.09 -0.52
C ARG A 51 -10.41 8.46 0.74
N LYS A 52 -9.54 7.56 1.22
CA LYS A 52 -8.66 7.84 2.34
C LYS A 52 -7.49 8.71 1.87
N LYS A 53 -7.31 9.85 2.54
CA LYS A 53 -6.14 10.71 2.36
C LYS A 53 -5.45 10.90 3.70
N ILE A 54 -4.18 10.54 3.77
CA ILE A 54 -3.36 10.78 4.95
C ILE A 54 -2.38 11.90 4.58
N ASN A 55 -2.57 13.06 5.19
CA ASN A 55 -1.77 14.27 4.91
C ASN A 55 -1.72 14.63 3.41
N GLY A 56 -2.84 14.40 2.69
CA GLY A 56 -2.95 14.67 1.25
C GLY A 56 -2.53 13.53 0.34
N TYR A 57 -1.84 12.51 0.86
CA TYR A 57 -1.42 11.33 0.10
C TYR A 57 -2.50 10.25 0.06
N THR A 58 -2.71 9.69 -1.12
CA THR A 58 -3.61 8.57 -1.39
C THR A 58 -2.82 7.26 -1.52
N ILE A 59 -3.53 6.14 -1.60
CA ILE A 59 -2.89 4.85 -1.87
C ILE A 59 -2.17 4.81 -3.22
N ILE A 60 -2.63 5.59 -4.22
CA ILE A 60 -1.96 5.71 -5.51
C ILE A 60 -0.60 6.39 -5.35
N ASP A 61 -0.50 7.43 -4.52
CA ASP A 61 0.79 8.10 -4.26
C ASP A 61 1.78 7.15 -3.60
N LEU A 62 1.31 6.31 -2.66
CA LEU A 62 2.13 5.26 -2.04
C LEU A 62 2.53 4.18 -3.06
N MET A 63 1.65 3.84 -4.00
CA MET A 63 1.98 2.94 -5.10
C MET A 63 3.03 3.53 -6.04
N ILE A 64 2.92 4.82 -6.40
CA ILE A 64 3.90 5.52 -7.24
C ILE A 64 5.24 5.57 -6.53
N TRP A 65 5.27 5.94 -5.25
CA TRP A 65 6.50 5.93 -4.45
C TRP A 65 7.12 4.53 -4.38
N ARG A 66 6.29 3.48 -4.20
CA ARG A 66 6.78 2.10 -4.22
C ARG A 66 7.30 1.69 -5.58
N LEU A 67 6.63 2.08 -6.67
CA LEU A 67 7.07 1.85 -8.06
C LEU A 67 8.40 2.56 -8.36
N ASP A 68 8.58 3.78 -7.87
CA ASP A 68 9.79 4.56 -8.11
C ASP A 68 11.00 3.93 -7.40
N ARG A 69 10.83 3.58 -6.13
CA ARG A 69 11.85 2.84 -5.36
C ARG A 69 12.13 1.46 -5.97
N PHE A 70 11.11 0.80 -6.51
CA PHE A 70 11.24 -0.46 -7.23
C PHE A 70 11.98 -0.31 -8.58
N LYS A 71 11.84 0.82 -9.28
CA LYS A 71 12.65 1.13 -10.48
C LYS A 71 14.14 1.26 -10.14
N SER A 72 14.47 1.82 -8.97
CA SER A 72 15.87 1.86 -8.51
C SER A 72 16.42 0.48 -8.14
N GLU A 73 15.59 -0.46 -7.71
CA GLU A 73 15.98 -1.86 -7.48
C GLU A 73 16.11 -2.66 -8.79
N LEU A 74 15.30 -2.35 -9.80
CA LEU A 74 15.35 -2.94 -11.15
C LEU A 74 16.68 -2.71 -11.88
N ASP A 75 17.38 -1.61 -11.60
CA ASP A 75 18.69 -1.32 -12.18
C ASP A 75 19.78 -2.29 -11.68
N ARG A 76 19.51 -3.06 -10.62
CA ARG A 76 20.50 -3.95 -9.98
C ARG A 76 20.31 -5.43 -10.25
N ASP A 77 19.15 -5.91 -10.70
CA ASP A 77 18.95 -7.36 -10.86
C ASP A 77 17.95 -7.72 -11.99
N HIS A 78 18.48 -8.25 -13.08
CA HIS A 78 17.72 -8.94 -14.11
C HIS A 78 17.07 -10.22 -13.52
N ALA A 79 15.73 -10.35 -13.68
CA ALA A 79 14.92 -11.59 -13.64
C ALA A 79 14.13 -12.00 -12.37
N GLY A 80 14.07 -11.20 -11.30
CA GLY A 80 13.45 -11.62 -10.03
C GLY A 80 11.98 -11.28 -9.78
N ARG A 81 11.04 -11.74 -10.61
CA ARG A 81 9.56 -11.75 -10.39
C ARG A 81 8.91 -10.43 -9.93
N ARG A 82 8.42 -9.69 -10.93
CA ARG A 82 7.36 -8.67 -10.83
C ARG A 82 6.20 -9.20 -9.98
N ASN A 83 6.05 -8.75 -8.73
CA ASN A 83 4.93 -9.14 -7.88
C ASN A 83 4.04 -7.92 -7.58
N PRO A 84 3.21 -7.49 -8.55
CA PRO A 84 2.31 -6.35 -8.36
C PRO A 84 1.40 -6.55 -7.15
N ASP A 85 1.06 -7.79 -6.83
CA ASP A 85 0.27 -8.15 -5.65
C ASP A 85 0.96 -7.73 -4.35
N ARG A 86 2.27 -7.99 -4.26
CA ARG A 86 3.09 -7.57 -3.12
C ARG A 86 3.14 -6.05 -3.00
N MET A 87 3.25 -5.34 -4.13
CA MET A 87 3.28 -3.88 -4.11
C MET A 87 2.00 -3.28 -3.56
N VAL A 88 0.85 -3.82 -3.95
CA VAL A 88 -0.45 -3.38 -3.44
C VAL A 88 -0.55 -3.65 -1.93
N LEU A 89 -0.16 -4.84 -1.48
CA LEU A 89 -0.14 -5.15 -0.04
C LEU A 89 0.77 -4.21 0.75
N GLU A 90 1.97 -3.94 0.26
CA GLU A 90 2.91 -3.02 0.90
C GLU A 90 2.38 -1.58 0.91
N ALA A 91 1.65 -1.15 -0.13
CA ALA A 91 1.00 0.17 -0.16
C ALA A 91 -0.09 0.29 0.91
N PHE A 92 -0.99 -0.69 1.02
CA PHE A 92 -2.00 -0.73 2.09
C PHE A 92 -1.34 -0.82 3.48
N ASP A 93 -0.28 -1.62 3.64
CA ASP A 93 0.46 -1.71 4.89
C ASP A 93 1.06 -0.36 5.30
N THR A 94 1.68 0.33 4.34
CA THR A 94 2.27 1.66 4.56
C THR A 94 1.18 2.65 4.96
N MET A 95 0.04 2.65 4.28
CA MET A 95 -1.08 3.54 4.61
C MET A 95 -1.64 3.29 6.01
N LEU A 96 -1.81 2.02 6.39
CA LEU A 96 -2.23 1.63 7.74
C LEU A 96 -1.22 2.04 8.83
N ARG A 97 0.08 2.08 8.51
CA ARG A 97 1.10 2.56 9.45
C ARG A 97 1.13 4.09 9.50
N MET A 98 0.98 4.75 8.35
CA MET A 98 0.82 6.19 8.25
C MET A 98 -0.40 6.70 9.01
N GLU A 99 -1.47 5.91 9.11
CA GLU A 99 -2.63 6.29 9.91
C GLU A 99 -2.31 6.40 11.40
N LYS A 100 -1.34 5.61 11.89
CA LYS A 100 -0.90 5.64 13.30
C LYS A 100 0.25 6.64 13.52
N GLU A 101 1.22 6.66 12.60
CA GLU A 101 2.46 7.44 12.71
C GLU A 101 2.81 8.06 11.35
N PRO A 102 2.08 9.11 10.92
CA PRO A 102 2.26 9.70 9.59
C PRO A 102 3.63 10.37 9.42
N GLU A 103 4.15 10.99 10.47
CA GLU A 103 5.38 11.81 10.43
C GLU A 103 6.61 11.01 9.95
N THR A 104 6.74 9.77 10.41
CA THR A 104 7.85 8.87 10.04
C THR A 104 7.88 8.58 8.53
N TYR A 105 6.72 8.41 7.92
CA TYR A 105 6.61 8.08 6.50
C TYR A 105 6.62 9.32 5.60
N LEU A 106 6.07 10.43 6.09
CA LEU A 106 6.08 11.70 5.37
C LEU A 106 7.49 12.20 5.12
N ALA A 107 8.40 12.05 6.08
CA ALA A 107 9.81 12.39 5.88
C ALA A 107 10.46 11.60 4.73
N HIS A 108 10.10 10.32 4.58
CA HIS A 108 10.59 9.48 3.48
C HIS A 108 9.92 9.81 2.15
N LEU A 109 8.61 10.06 2.15
CA LEU A 109 7.88 10.48 0.95
C LEU A 109 8.44 11.81 0.45
N LEU A 110 8.46 12.85 1.29
CA LEU A 110 8.99 14.18 0.94
C LEU A 110 10.47 14.15 0.53
N GLY A 111 11.27 13.28 1.14
CA GLY A 111 12.69 13.13 0.82
C GLY A 111 12.99 12.38 -0.49
N ASP A 112 12.23 11.32 -0.79
CA ASP A 112 12.44 10.49 -1.99
C ASP A 112 11.69 11.03 -3.21
N THR A 113 10.48 11.58 -3.06
CA THR A 113 9.63 11.88 -4.21
C THR A 113 10.02 13.17 -4.94
N GLY A 114 10.99 13.95 -4.45
CA GLY A 114 11.41 15.23 -5.04
C GLY A 114 10.25 16.19 -5.32
N THR A 115 9.06 15.89 -4.76
CA THR A 115 7.82 16.58 -5.05
C THR A 115 7.68 17.57 -3.94
N ASP A 116 8.06 18.77 -4.32
CA ASP A 116 7.71 20.03 -3.72
C ASP A 116 6.19 20.12 -3.53
N TYR A 117 5.65 19.42 -2.53
CA TYR A 117 4.30 19.66 -2.03
C TYR A 117 4.40 20.92 -1.17
N PHE A 118 4.45 22.03 -1.91
CA PHE A 118 4.58 23.40 -1.45
C PHE A 118 3.47 23.74 -0.44
N GLY A 119 3.87 23.98 0.80
CA GLY A 119 3.16 24.85 1.73
C GLY A 119 3.33 26.32 1.33
N LYS A 120 2.79 26.72 0.17
CA LYS A 120 2.59 28.12 -0.19
C LYS A 120 1.11 28.46 -0.13
N TYR A 121 0.67 28.92 1.03
CA TYR A 121 -0.46 29.82 1.17
C TYR A 121 -0.08 30.91 2.18
#